data_AF-A0A832ZRR1-F1
#
_entry.id   AF-A0A832ZRR1-F1
#
_cell.length_a   1.000
_cell.length_b   1.000
_cell.length_c   1.000
_cell.angle_alpha   90.00
_cell.angle_beta   90.00
_cell.angle_gamma   90.00
#
_symmetry.space_group_name_H-M   'P 1'
#
loop_
_entity.id
_entity.type
_entity.pdbx_description
1 polymer ?
#
loop_
_entity_poly.entity_id
_entity_poly.type
_entity_poly.pdbx_seq_one_letter_code
_entity_poly.pdbx_strand_id
1 'polypeptide(L)'
;FNSVAAHYTPLTKEVIEFREGLLKIDVGVHIDGYIADTAITIARGREYQEIVRLNKKILNDAIDMVYPGKKLGEIGGFIENSVSKSGYKVIRNLSGHLMDKYDLHAGKTFPNIREIFSQSIRLGEVYAVEPFITFSHGSGDVYGGKITTIYSISKSKKLRDKKLDNFKKLILNRYGTLPFTPRWFDVPDAIEIINSLYKIGVVKGYAVLIESRGAPVSQFEHTVIVMEDGPLVTTA
;
A
#
# COMPACT_ATOMS: atom_id res chain seq x y z
N PHE A 1 5.61 -10.25 -4.39
CA PHE A 1 6.46 -10.97 -5.36
C PHE A 1 5.79 -10.97 -6.72
N ASN A 2 6.52 -10.64 -7.79
CA ASN A 2 6.05 -10.70 -9.17
C ASN A 2 4.66 -10.04 -9.34
N SER A 3 3.65 -10.82 -9.72
CA SER A 3 2.28 -10.37 -9.96
C SER A 3 1.50 -9.97 -8.71
N VAL A 4 1.94 -10.41 -7.52
CA VAL A 4 1.38 -9.90 -6.27
C VAL A 4 1.80 -8.44 -6.13
N ALA A 5 0.84 -7.53 -6.28
CA ALA A 5 1.01 -6.09 -6.24
C ALA A 5 1.19 -5.57 -4.81
N ALA A 6 0.32 -5.96 -3.87
CA ALA A 6 0.33 -5.47 -2.50
C ALA A 6 -0.33 -6.45 -1.52
N HIS A 7 -0.33 -6.10 -0.23
CA HIS A 7 -1.03 -6.79 0.88
C HIS A 7 -0.59 -8.23 1.17
N TYR A 8 0.60 -8.63 0.74
CA TYR A 8 1.18 -9.90 1.13
C TYR A 8 2.26 -9.71 2.18
N THR A 9 2.10 -10.38 3.31
CA THR A 9 3.16 -10.60 4.28
C THR A 9 3.15 -12.07 4.72
N PRO A 10 4.31 -12.70 5.02
CA PRO A 10 4.33 -14.07 5.50
C PRO A 10 3.48 -14.26 6.77
N LEU A 11 2.84 -15.42 6.92
CA LEU A 11 2.09 -15.76 8.14
C LEU A 11 2.97 -16.41 9.22
N THR A 12 4.07 -17.04 8.82
CA THR A 12 5.02 -17.74 9.68
C THR A 12 6.41 -17.11 9.58
N LYS A 13 7.34 -17.52 10.46
CA LYS A 13 8.74 -17.09 10.43
C LYS A 13 9.58 -17.82 9.37
N GLU A 14 8.95 -18.51 8.43
CA GLU A 14 9.64 -19.22 7.36
C GLU A 14 10.37 -18.25 6.43
N VAL A 15 11.56 -18.67 6.00
CA VAL A 15 12.36 -17.91 5.05
C VAL A 15 11.91 -18.26 3.63
N ILE A 16 11.50 -17.24 2.87
CA ILE A 16 11.18 -17.37 1.45
C ILE A 16 12.37 -16.84 0.65
N GLU A 17 13.01 -17.70 -0.13
CA GLU A 17 14.12 -17.31 -0.99
C GLU A 17 13.61 -16.60 -2.25
N PHE A 18 14.01 -15.34 -2.45
CA PHE A 18 13.70 -14.58 -3.66
C PHE A 18 14.75 -14.84 -4.74
N ARG A 19 14.48 -15.72 -5.71
CA ARG A 19 15.48 -16.11 -6.72
C ARG A 19 15.51 -15.21 -7.95
N GLU A 20 14.36 -14.86 -8.49
CA GLU A 20 14.21 -14.15 -9.76
C GLU A 20 12.90 -13.32 -9.78
N GLY A 21 12.86 -12.27 -10.60
CA GLY A 21 11.68 -11.45 -10.83
C GLY A 21 11.70 -10.12 -10.07
N LEU A 22 10.53 -9.74 -9.54
CA LEU A 22 10.32 -8.50 -8.79
C LEU A 22 9.90 -8.75 -7.34
N LEU A 23 10.61 -8.17 -6.39
CA LEU A 23 10.25 -8.13 -4.97
C LEU A 23 9.92 -6.69 -4.58
N LYS A 24 8.69 -6.45 -4.17
CA LYS A 24 8.29 -5.19 -3.54
C LYS A 24 8.46 -5.31 -2.04
N ILE A 25 9.15 -4.37 -1.44
CA ILE A 25 9.33 -4.23 0.00
C ILE A 25 8.66 -2.91 0.36
N ASP A 26 7.61 -3.00 1.17
CA ASP A 26 6.72 -1.92 1.55
C ASP A 26 6.67 -1.91 3.08
N VAL A 27 6.98 -0.75 3.68
CA VAL A 27 7.30 -0.60 5.09
C VAL A 27 6.62 0.65 5.65
N GLY A 28 5.81 0.43 6.68
CA GLY A 28 5.25 1.49 7.52
C GLY A 28 5.96 1.61 8.87
N VAL A 29 6.19 2.84 9.32
CA VAL A 29 6.63 3.18 10.69
C VAL A 29 5.72 4.29 11.22
N HIS A 30 5.53 4.37 12.54
CA HIS A 30 4.90 5.53 13.14
C HIS A 30 5.56 5.95 14.46
N ILE A 31 5.52 7.24 14.76
CA ILE A 31 5.86 7.81 16.07
C ILE A 31 4.62 8.57 16.56
N ASP A 32 4.05 8.15 17.70
CA ASP A 32 2.83 8.75 18.26
C ASP A 32 1.66 8.90 17.27
N GLY A 33 1.59 8.00 16.29
CA GLY A 33 0.56 7.96 15.25
C GLY A 33 0.89 8.76 13.99
N TYR A 34 1.99 9.51 13.94
CA TYR A 34 2.49 10.12 12.70
C TYR A 34 3.19 9.05 11.86
N ILE A 35 2.65 8.77 10.68
CA ILE A 35 3.01 7.62 9.84
C ILE A 35 4.03 8.04 8.77
N ALA A 36 5.00 7.17 8.51
CA ALA A 36 5.81 7.16 7.31
C ALA A 36 5.58 5.82 6.60
N ASP A 37 5.17 5.90 5.34
CA ASP A 37 4.92 4.81 4.40
C ASP A 37 5.90 4.90 3.21
N THR A 38 6.54 3.80 2.87
CA THR A 38 7.52 3.77 1.79
C THR A 38 7.75 2.37 1.26
N ALA A 39 8.03 2.30 -0.03
CA ALA A 39 8.21 1.06 -0.74
C ALA A 39 9.28 1.18 -1.82
N ILE A 40 9.96 0.05 -2.06
CA ILE A 40 10.89 -0.12 -3.17
C ILE A 40 10.62 -1.44 -3.89
N THR A 41 11.00 -1.48 -5.17
CA THR A 41 11.10 -2.74 -5.91
C THR A 41 12.55 -3.15 -6.11
N ILE A 42 12.89 -4.36 -5.70
CA ILE A 42 14.13 -5.06 -6.04
C ILE A 42 13.90 -5.95 -7.25
N ALA A 43 14.75 -5.81 -8.27
CA ALA A 43 14.76 -6.65 -9.46
C ALA A 43 15.87 -7.71 -9.40
N ARG A 44 15.55 -8.95 -9.76
CA ARG A 44 16.51 -10.01 -10.08
C ARG A 44 16.21 -10.53 -11.49
N GLY A 45 17.16 -10.34 -12.41
CA GLY A 45 16.96 -10.53 -13.86
C GLY A 45 17.12 -9.21 -14.62
N ARG A 46 17.67 -9.24 -15.84
CA ARG A 46 18.02 -8.02 -16.58
C ARG A 46 16.79 -7.34 -17.16
N GLU A 47 15.80 -8.12 -17.57
CA GLU A 47 14.53 -7.66 -18.15
C GLU A 47 13.67 -6.83 -17.18
N TYR A 48 13.95 -6.91 -15.87
CA TYR A 48 13.23 -6.20 -14.83
C TYR A 48 13.87 -4.87 -14.42
N GLN A 49 15.10 -4.58 -14.86
CA GLN A 49 15.82 -3.39 -14.40
C GLN A 49 15.21 -2.09 -14.93
N GLU A 50 14.71 -2.11 -16.16
CA GLU A 50 14.15 -0.92 -16.81
C GLU A 50 12.86 -0.45 -16.13
N ILE A 51 11.91 -1.36 -15.89
CA ILE A 51 10.64 -1.03 -15.20
C ILE A 51 10.89 -0.48 -13.78
N VAL A 52 11.90 -1.00 -13.07
CA VAL A 52 12.26 -0.51 -11.73
C VAL A 52 12.85 0.90 -11.79
N ARG A 53 13.78 1.16 -12.72
CA ARG A 53 14.36 2.51 -12.91
C ARG A 53 13.30 3.51 -13.34
N LEU A 54 12.43 3.12 -14.27
CA LEU A 54 11.32 3.94 -14.73
C LEU A 54 10.39 4.28 -13.56
N ASN A 55 9.95 3.29 -12.78
CA ASN A 55 9.00 3.53 -11.70
C ASN A 55 9.57 4.47 -10.63
N LYS A 56 10.84 4.29 -10.25
CA LYS A 56 11.52 5.23 -9.35
C LYS A 56 11.54 6.66 -9.91
N LYS A 57 11.78 6.82 -11.23
CA LYS A 57 11.74 8.14 -11.87
C LYS A 57 10.33 8.74 -11.85
N ILE A 58 9.32 7.94 -12.18
CA ILE A 58 7.91 8.36 -12.19
C ILE A 58 7.46 8.82 -10.81
N LEU A 59 7.87 8.13 -9.74
CA LEU A 59 7.62 8.58 -8.36
C LEU A 59 8.19 9.98 -8.13
N ASN A 60 9.48 10.18 -8.41
CA ASN A 60 10.14 11.46 -8.18
C ASN A 60 9.48 12.59 -8.98
N ASP A 61 9.23 12.36 -10.27
CA ASP A 61 8.56 13.36 -11.12
C ASP A 61 7.14 13.68 -10.62
N ALA A 62 6.41 12.69 -10.09
CA ALA A 62 5.07 12.90 -9.53
C ALA A 62 5.11 13.70 -8.21
N ILE A 63 6.13 13.46 -7.37
CA ILE A 63 6.36 14.23 -6.14
C ILE A 63 6.65 15.69 -6.47
N ASP A 64 7.48 15.98 -7.49
CA ASP A 64 7.81 17.35 -7.89
C ASP A 64 6.57 18.18 -8.32
N MET A 65 5.47 17.50 -8.66
CA MET A 65 4.19 18.15 -8.99
C MET A 65 3.31 18.43 -7.76
N VAL A 66 3.71 18.03 -6.55
CA VAL A 66 2.93 18.19 -5.32
C VAL A 66 3.08 19.59 -4.75
N TYR A 67 2.01 20.38 -4.81
CA TYR A 67 1.92 21.69 -4.18
C TYR A 67 0.45 22.04 -3.83
N PRO A 68 0.21 22.95 -2.87
CA PRO A 68 -1.15 23.37 -2.51
C PRO A 68 -1.96 23.86 -3.72
N GLY A 69 -3.19 23.38 -3.86
CA GLY A 69 -4.10 23.71 -4.96
C GLY A 69 -4.01 22.77 -6.17
N LYS A 70 -2.91 22.03 -6.35
CA LYS A 70 -2.77 21.04 -7.43
C LYS A 70 -3.87 19.97 -7.33
N LYS A 71 -4.48 19.61 -8.45
CA LYS A 71 -5.45 18.51 -8.51
C LYS A 71 -4.76 17.16 -8.58
N LEU A 72 -5.15 16.24 -7.69
CA LEU A 72 -4.57 14.89 -7.60
C LEU A 72 -4.68 14.12 -8.93
N GLY A 73 -5.82 14.20 -9.61
CA GLY A 73 -6.05 13.53 -10.90
C GLY A 73 -5.25 14.11 -12.07
N GLU A 74 -4.70 15.32 -11.96
CA GLU A 74 -3.76 15.85 -12.96
C GLU A 74 -2.39 15.18 -12.82
N ILE A 75 -1.95 14.93 -11.57
CA ILE A 75 -0.71 14.19 -11.31
C ILE A 75 -0.88 12.74 -11.77
N GLY A 76 -2.01 12.10 -11.46
CA GLY A 76 -2.32 10.77 -11.98
C GLY A 76 -2.33 10.71 -13.51
N GLY A 77 -2.82 11.75 -14.19
CA GLY A 77 -2.73 11.84 -15.65
C GLY A 77 -1.31 12.00 -16.17
N PHE A 78 -0.43 12.68 -15.44
CA PHE A 78 1.01 12.71 -15.76
C PHE A 78 1.65 11.33 -15.61
N ILE A 79 1.37 10.62 -14.51
CA ILE A 79 1.87 9.26 -14.25
C ILE A 79 1.44 8.33 -15.39
N GLU A 80 0.14 8.25 -15.68
CA GLU A 80 -0.44 7.39 -16.73
C GLU A 80 0.18 7.64 -18.10
N ASN A 81 0.31 8.91 -18.50
CA ASN A 81 0.89 9.27 -19.80
C ASN A 81 2.38 8.95 -19.89
N SER A 82 3.14 9.18 -18.82
CA SER A 82 4.58 8.94 -18.80
C SER A 82 4.91 7.45 -18.82
N VAL A 83 4.12 6.64 -18.11
CA VAL A 83 4.24 5.19 -18.08
C VAL A 83 3.85 4.55 -19.41
N SER A 84 2.72 4.96 -20.00
CA SER A 84 2.25 4.43 -21.28
C SER A 84 3.20 4.74 -22.44
N LYS A 85 3.79 5.94 -22.49
CA LYS A 85 4.81 6.31 -23.49
C LYS A 85 6.08 5.45 -23.40
N SER A 86 6.35 4.87 -22.23
CA SER A 86 7.50 4.01 -22.00
C SER A 86 7.20 2.52 -22.27
N GLY A 87 6.02 2.20 -22.82
CA GLY A 87 5.65 0.82 -23.15
C GLY A 87 5.19 -0.03 -21.97
N TYR A 88 4.86 0.59 -20.83
CA TYR A 88 4.34 -0.08 -19.64
C TYR A 88 2.88 0.34 -19.37
N LYS A 89 2.26 -0.26 -18.35
CA LYS A 89 0.91 0.10 -17.89
C LYS A 89 0.94 0.44 -16.40
N VAL A 90 0.16 1.43 -16.00
CA VAL A 90 -0.14 1.66 -14.58
C VAL A 90 -1.15 0.62 -14.08
N ILE A 91 -1.11 0.29 -12.80
CA ILE A 91 -2.22 -0.41 -12.14
C ILE A 91 -3.29 0.63 -11.80
N ARG A 92 -4.39 0.63 -12.56
CA ARG A 92 -5.38 1.72 -12.52
C ARG A 92 -6.26 1.75 -11.26
N ASN A 93 -6.36 0.63 -10.55
CA ASN A 93 -7.16 0.49 -9.33
C ASN A 93 -6.30 0.30 -8.08
N LEU A 94 -5.05 0.75 -8.13
CA LEU A 94 -4.20 1.02 -6.97
C LEU A 94 -3.66 2.45 -7.07
N SER A 95 -3.59 3.11 -5.93
CA SER A 95 -3.30 4.54 -5.83
C SER A 95 -2.64 4.81 -4.50
N GLY A 96 -1.86 5.88 -4.44
CA GLY A 96 -1.48 6.46 -3.16
C GLY A 96 -2.67 7.03 -2.41
N HIS A 97 -2.42 7.58 -1.24
CA HIS A 97 -3.46 7.96 -0.31
C HIS A 97 -3.02 9.10 0.61
N LEU A 98 -4.01 9.85 1.09
CA LEU A 98 -3.81 10.79 2.18
C LEU A 98 -3.68 10.01 3.49
N MET A 99 -2.74 10.41 4.33
CA MET A 99 -2.56 9.91 5.69
C MET A 99 -2.85 11.00 6.71
N ASP A 100 -3.30 10.57 7.89
CA ASP A 100 -3.46 11.41 9.08
C ASP A 100 -2.99 10.63 10.31
N LYS A 101 -2.98 11.27 11.47
CA LYS A 101 -2.53 10.69 12.73
C LYS A 101 -3.36 9.44 13.07
N TYR A 102 -2.69 8.28 13.15
CA TYR A 102 -3.28 6.95 13.34
C TYR A 102 -4.24 6.49 12.21
N ASP A 103 -4.31 7.22 11.10
CA ASP A 103 -5.12 6.85 9.94
C ASP A 103 -4.24 6.74 8.70
N LEU A 104 -3.96 5.49 8.33
CA LEU A 104 -3.19 5.19 7.13
C LEU A 104 -3.96 5.55 5.85
N HIS A 105 -5.28 5.67 5.86
CA HIS A 105 -6.08 5.96 4.66
C HIS A 105 -7.15 7.02 4.96
N ALA A 106 -6.72 8.27 5.11
CA ALA A 106 -7.52 9.42 5.55
C ALA A 106 -8.46 10.03 4.47
N GLY A 107 -8.85 9.24 3.48
CA GLY A 107 -10.02 9.51 2.63
C GLY A 107 -9.78 10.16 1.27
N LYS A 108 -8.61 10.74 0.97
CA LYS A 108 -8.25 11.13 -0.41
C LYS A 108 -7.36 10.09 -1.06
N THR A 109 -7.55 9.87 -2.35
CA THR A 109 -6.68 9.03 -3.19
C THR A 109 -5.67 9.90 -3.95
N PHE A 110 -4.45 9.39 -4.12
CA PHE A 110 -3.44 9.93 -5.02
C PHE A 110 -3.35 9.00 -6.24
N PRO A 111 -4.16 9.24 -7.28
CA PRO A 111 -4.39 8.26 -8.35
C PRO A 111 -3.17 8.10 -9.24
N ASN A 112 -3.01 6.90 -9.80
CA ASN A 112 -2.02 6.59 -10.84
C ASN A 112 -2.56 6.81 -12.27
N ILE A 113 -3.82 7.24 -12.39
CA ILE A 113 -4.51 7.53 -13.65
C ILE A 113 -5.12 8.93 -13.62
N ARG A 114 -5.45 9.45 -14.81
CA ARG A 114 -6.18 10.71 -14.89
C ARG A 114 -7.57 10.59 -14.28
N GLU A 115 -7.89 11.51 -13.37
CA GLU A 115 -9.23 11.67 -12.81
C GLU A 115 -9.75 13.10 -13.01
N ILE A 116 -10.84 13.24 -13.77
CA ILE A 116 -11.45 14.55 -14.10
C ILE A 116 -12.00 15.21 -12.83
N PHE A 117 -12.63 14.42 -11.96
CA PHE A 117 -13.21 14.86 -10.70
C PHE A 117 -12.37 14.39 -9.53
N SER A 118 -11.26 15.07 -9.28
CA SER A 118 -10.35 14.80 -8.17
C SER A 118 -10.26 16.00 -7.23
N GLN A 119 -9.93 15.73 -5.97
CA GLN A 119 -9.73 16.76 -4.96
C GLN A 119 -8.41 17.50 -5.20
N SER A 120 -8.35 18.77 -4.79
CA SER A 120 -7.09 19.51 -4.70
C SER A 120 -6.32 19.17 -3.43
N ILE A 121 -5.01 19.22 -3.54
CA ILE A 121 -4.04 19.13 -2.45
C ILE A 121 -4.16 20.38 -1.56
N ARG A 122 -4.10 20.22 -0.24
CA ARG A 122 -4.06 21.34 0.73
C ARG A 122 -2.72 21.38 1.45
N LEU A 123 -2.33 22.57 1.88
CA LEU A 123 -1.15 22.78 2.70
C LEU A 123 -1.22 21.94 3.99
N GLY A 124 -0.10 21.30 4.36
CA GLY A 124 0.03 20.46 5.55
C GLY A 124 -0.52 19.05 5.40
N GLU A 125 -1.12 18.68 4.27
CA GLU A 125 -1.53 17.30 4.01
C GLU A 125 -0.32 16.38 3.83
N VAL A 126 -0.48 15.13 4.25
CA VAL A 126 0.57 14.10 4.16
C VAL A 126 0.09 13.01 3.23
N TYR A 127 0.83 12.73 2.16
CA TYR A 127 0.47 11.74 1.16
C TYR A 127 1.51 10.64 1.08
N ALA A 128 1.05 9.41 0.96
CA ALA A 128 1.82 8.34 0.36
C ALA A 128 1.64 8.43 -1.16
N VAL A 129 2.74 8.63 -1.89
CA VAL A 129 2.75 8.69 -3.36
C VAL A 129 3.33 7.38 -3.86
N GLU A 130 2.51 6.51 -4.45
CA GLU A 130 2.90 5.13 -4.80
C GLU A 130 2.46 4.69 -6.21
N PRO A 131 3.27 4.99 -7.24
CA PRO A 131 3.07 4.43 -8.56
C PRO A 131 3.27 2.91 -8.61
N PHE A 132 2.24 2.21 -9.07
CA PHE A 132 2.29 0.81 -9.43
C PHE A 132 2.32 0.65 -10.95
N ILE A 133 3.36 0.00 -11.46
CA ILE A 133 3.58 -0.22 -12.90
C ILE A 133 3.70 -1.71 -13.18
N THR A 134 3.07 -2.16 -14.27
CA THR A 134 3.16 -3.51 -14.81
C THR A 134 3.57 -3.50 -16.28
N PHE A 135 3.91 -4.68 -16.79
CA PHE A 135 4.31 -4.88 -18.17
C PHE A 135 3.12 -4.70 -19.14
N SER A 136 3.42 -4.40 -20.41
CA SER A 136 2.42 -4.22 -21.47
C SER A 136 1.50 -5.44 -21.67
N HIS A 137 1.99 -6.65 -21.42
CA HIS A 137 1.20 -7.89 -21.47
C HIS A 137 0.26 -8.06 -20.27
N GLY A 138 0.45 -7.30 -19.19
CA GLY A 138 -0.46 -7.21 -18.06
C GLY A 138 -1.81 -6.57 -18.42
N SER A 139 -2.78 -6.74 -17.54
CA SER A 139 -4.11 -6.12 -17.59
C SER A 139 -4.08 -4.66 -17.15
N GLY A 140 -3.16 -4.28 -16.27
CA GLY A 140 -3.12 -2.92 -15.69
C GLY A 140 -4.18 -2.71 -14.60
N ASP A 141 -4.61 -3.79 -13.96
CA ASP A 141 -5.49 -3.79 -12.80
C ASP A 141 -5.18 -5.00 -11.91
N VAL A 142 -5.64 -4.93 -10.67
CA VAL A 142 -5.52 -6.01 -9.68
C VAL A 142 -6.89 -6.48 -9.21
N TYR A 143 -6.94 -7.72 -8.75
CA TYR A 143 -8.08 -8.26 -8.01
C TYR A 143 -7.64 -8.78 -6.63
N GLY A 144 -8.59 -8.85 -5.70
CA GLY A 144 -8.37 -9.47 -4.39
C GLY A 144 -8.34 -10.99 -4.50
N GLY A 145 -7.19 -11.60 -4.18
CA GLY A 145 -7.02 -13.05 -4.13
C GLY A 145 -7.74 -13.72 -2.97
N LYS A 146 -7.63 -15.05 -2.90
CA LYS A 146 -8.24 -15.87 -1.82
C LYS A 146 -7.46 -15.79 -0.51
N ILE A 147 -6.22 -15.33 -0.56
CA ILE A 147 -5.32 -15.26 0.59
C ILE A 147 -5.48 -13.90 1.26
N THR A 148 -5.61 -13.90 2.59
CA THR A 148 -5.59 -12.70 3.43
C THR A 148 -4.55 -12.92 4.52
N THR A 149 -3.62 -11.97 4.67
CA THR A 149 -2.54 -12.06 5.67
C THR A 149 -2.45 -10.84 6.58
N ILE A 150 -3.21 -9.80 6.25
CA ILE A 150 -3.23 -8.50 6.93
C ILE A 150 -4.67 -8.19 7.30
N TYR A 151 -4.86 -7.65 8.51
CA TYR A 151 -6.16 -7.35 9.09
C TYR A 151 -6.10 -6.00 9.84
N SER A 152 -7.25 -5.38 10.08
CA SER A 152 -7.39 -4.24 10.99
C SER A 152 -8.67 -4.35 11.80
N ILE A 153 -8.74 -3.68 12.95
CA ILE A 153 -9.98 -3.65 13.75
C ILE A 153 -11.00 -2.77 13.05
N SER A 154 -12.21 -3.30 12.84
CA SER A 154 -13.35 -2.55 12.26
C SER A 154 -14.41 -2.22 13.30
N LYS A 155 -14.50 -2.99 14.39
CA LYS A 155 -15.48 -2.78 15.46
C LYS A 155 -14.84 -2.97 16.84
N SER A 156 -15.12 -2.05 17.76
CA SER A 156 -14.61 -2.08 19.13
C SER A 156 -15.59 -2.65 20.16
N LYS A 157 -16.80 -3.08 19.75
CA LYS A 157 -17.84 -3.58 20.67
C LYS A 157 -17.36 -4.80 21.47
N LYS A 158 -17.76 -4.88 22.75
CA LYS A 158 -17.46 -6.00 23.65
C LYS A 158 -18.04 -7.31 23.12
N LEU A 159 -17.26 -8.39 23.14
CA LEU A 159 -17.68 -9.72 22.70
C LEU A 159 -18.09 -10.59 23.90
N ARG A 160 -19.02 -11.52 23.68
CA ARG A 160 -19.44 -12.50 24.70
C ARG A 160 -18.38 -13.57 24.95
N ASP A 161 -17.74 -14.02 23.88
CA ASP A 161 -16.61 -14.96 23.96
C ASP A 161 -15.39 -14.24 24.59
N LYS A 162 -14.96 -14.71 25.76
CA LYS A 162 -13.85 -14.11 26.51
C LYS A 162 -12.51 -14.27 25.81
N LYS A 163 -12.26 -15.39 25.09
CA LYS A 163 -11.00 -15.62 24.35
C LYS A 163 -10.90 -14.59 23.22
N LEU A 164 -11.97 -14.44 22.45
CA LEU A 164 -12.04 -13.46 21.35
C LEU A 164 -12.00 -12.01 21.87
N ASP A 165 -12.73 -11.68 22.93
CA ASP A 165 -12.74 -10.32 23.50
C ASP A 165 -11.37 -9.92 24.05
N ASN A 166 -10.68 -10.84 24.73
CA ASN A 166 -9.34 -10.60 25.27
C ASN A 166 -8.31 -10.42 24.14
N PHE A 167 -8.37 -11.25 23.09
CA PHE A 167 -7.45 -11.10 21.95
C PHE A 167 -7.72 -9.80 21.17
N LYS A 168 -8.98 -9.42 20.99
CA LYS A 168 -9.36 -8.12 20.41
C LYS A 168 -8.80 -6.95 21.22
N LYS A 169 -8.87 -7.00 22.56
CA LYS A 169 -8.26 -5.99 23.44
C LYS A 169 -6.75 -5.95 23.30
N LEU A 170 -6.09 -7.11 23.17
CA LEU A 170 -4.65 -7.19 22.91
C LEU A 170 -4.28 -6.48 21.60
N ILE A 171 -5.03 -6.72 20.52
CA ILE A 171 -4.84 -6.03 19.23
C ILE A 171 -5.01 -4.51 19.43
N LEU A 172 -6.13 -4.08 20.01
CA LEU A 172 -6.45 -2.66 20.22
C LEU A 172 -5.38 -1.94 21.06
N ASN A 173 -4.92 -2.57 22.14
CA ASN A 173 -3.90 -1.98 23.02
C ASN A 173 -2.55 -1.83 22.33
N ARG A 174 -2.23 -2.71 21.36
CA ARG A 174 -0.91 -2.73 20.71
C ARG A 174 -0.86 -1.95 19.40
N TYR A 175 -1.93 -1.99 18.61
CA TYR A 175 -1.96 -1.46 17.25
C TYR A 175 -3.12 -0.49 17.01
N GLY A 176 -4.05 -0.35 17.97
CA GLY A 176 -5.26 0.46 17.77
C GLY A 176 -6.05 -0.01 16.54
N THR A 177 -6.22 0.88 15.58
CA THR A 177 -6.88 0.65 14.29
C THR A 177 -5.92 0.35 13.14
N LEU A 178 -4.61 0.43 13.36
CA LEU A 178 -3.61 0.19 12.32
C LEU A 178 -3.60 -1.27 11.86
N PRO A 179 -3.21 -1.55 10.60
CA PRO A 179 -3.10 -2.90 10.10
C PRO A 179 -2.11 -3.77 10.90
N PHE A 180 -2.41 -5.05 11.00
CA PHE A 180 -1.58 -6.05 11.66
C PHE A 180 -1.64 -7.40 10.92
N THR A 181 -0.69 -8.27 11.21
CA THR A 181 -0.66 -9.66 10.72
C THR A 181 -0.63 -10.66 11.88
N PRO A 182 -1.24 -11.86 11.76
CA PRO A 182 -1.17 -12.90 12.79
C PRO A 182 0.26 -13.22 13.26
N ARG A 183 1.25 -13.11 12.36
CA ARG A 183 2.67 -13.38 12.65
C ARG A 183 3.27 -12.55 13.78
N TRP A 184 2.69 -11.39 14.09
CA TRP A 184 3.20 -10.49 15.14
C TRP A 184 2.81 -10.91 16.57
N PHE A 185 1.98 -11.95 16.70
CA PHE A 185 1.56 -12.47 17.99
C PHE A 185 2.28 -13.78 18.29
N ASP A 186 2.91 -13.85 19.46
CA ASP A 186 3.48 -15.09 19.99
C ASP A 186 2.40 -15.89 20.73
N VAL A 187 1.32 -16.22 20.00
CA VAL A 187 0.16 -16.96 20.51
C VAL A 187 -0.08 -18.13 19.56
N PRO A 188 -0.04 -19.39 20.04
CA PRO A 188 -0.15 -20.57 19.16
C PRO A 188 -1.37 -20.55 18.23
N ASP A 189 -2.54 -20.13 18.73
CA ASP A 189 -3.78 -20.13 17.97
C ASP A 189 -4.10 -18.76 17.32
N ALA A 190 -3.11 -17.85 17.17
CA ALA A 190 -3.36 -16.47 16.71
C ALA A 190 -4.14 -16.41 15.39
N ILE A 191 -3.77 -17.26 14.43
CA ILE A 191 -4.41 -17.34 13.11
C ILE A 191 -5.89 -17.75 13.24
N GLU A 192 -6.18 -18.76 14.05
CA GLU A 192 -7.54 -19.29 14.26
C GLU A 192 -8.44 -18.30 14.97
N ILE A 193 -7.88 -17.59 15.97
CA ILE A 193 -8.57 -16.52 16.70
C ILE A 193 -8.89 -15.37 15.75
N ILE A 194 -7.92 -14.90 14.95
CA ILE A 194 -8.12 -13.81 13.99
C ILE A 194 -9.13 -14.20 12.92
N ASN A 195 -9.09 -15.43 12.41
CA ASN A 195 -10.10 -15.96 11.49
C ASN A 195 -11.50 -15.97 12.11
N SER A 196 -11.62 -16.30 13.40
CA SER A 196 -12.89 -16.24 14.12
C SER A 196 -13.39 -14.80 14.24
N LEU A 197 -12.50 -13.85 14.58
CA LEU A 197 -12.82 -12.42 14.62
C LEU A 197 -13.23 -11.86 13.25
N TYR A 198 -12.59 -12.34 12.17
CA TYR A 198 -12.90 -11.95 10.79
C TYR A 198 -14.30 -12.43 10.39
N LYS A 199 -14.64 -13.70 10.66
CA LYS A 199 -15.97 -14.27 10.36
C LYS A 199 -17.11 -13.52 11.04
N ILE A 200 -16.91 -12.99 12.24
CA ILE A 200 -17.92 -12.20 12.96
C ILE A 200 -17.83 -10.69 12.67
N GLY A 201 -16.95 -10.27 11.75
CA GLY A 201 -16.82 -8.90 11.28
C GLY A 201 -16.28 -7.92 12.33
N VAL A 202 -15.46 -8.41 13.28
CA VAL A 202 -14.74 -7.56 14.25
C VAL A 202 -13.47 -6.99 13.63
N VAL A 203 -12.80 -7.78 12.79
CA VAL A 203 -11.68 -7.35 11.96
C VAL A 203 -12.06 -7.35 10.49
N LYS A 204 -11.49 -6.43 9.73
CA LYS A 204 -11.48 -6.43 8.27
C LYS A 204 -10.20 -7.10 7.79
N GLY A 205 -10.30 -7.90 6.73
CA GLY A 205 -9.16 -8.49 6.05
C GLY A 205 -8.77 -7.69 4.81
N TYR A 206 -7.48 -7.59 4.54
CA TYR A 206 -6.92 -7.03 3.31
C TYR A 206 -6.42 -8.19 2.46
N ALA A 207 -7.21 -8.54 1.44
CA ALA A 207 -6.85 -9.59 0.52
C ALA A 207 -5.56 -9.23 -0.24
N VAL A 208 -4.73 -10.23 -0.51
CA VAL A 208 -3.56 -10.10 -1.37
C VAL A 208 -4.01 -9.61 -2.74
N LEU A 209 -3.42 -8.51 -3.21
CA LEU A 209 -3.78 -7.91 -4.49
C LEU A 209 -2.87 -8.46 -5.58
N ILE A 210 -3.48 -9.00 -6.64
CA ILE A 210 -2.79 -9.73 -7.70
C ILE A 210 -3.13 -9.10 -9.04
N GLU A 211 -2.11 -8.85 -9.86
CA GLU A 211 -2.28 -8.39 -11.24
C GLU A 211 -3.11 -9.40 -12.04
N SER A 212 -4.17 -8.92 -12.70
CA SER A 212 -5.23 -9.77 -13.25
C SER A 212 -4.81 -10.74 -14.35
N ARG A 213 -3.67 -10.49 -15.02
CA ARG A 213 -3.09 -11.39 -16.03
C ARG A 213 -1.83 -12.10 -15.53
N GLY A 214 -1.45 -11.91 -14.27
CA GLY A 214 -0.25 -12.50 -13.69
C GLY A 214 1.05 -11.84 -14.15
N ALA A 215 1.00 -10.66 -14.76
CA ALA A 215 2.20 -9.92 -15.12
C ALA A 215 2.89 -9.38 -13.86
N PRO A 216 4.24 -9.32 -13.80
CA PRO A 216 4.93 -8.75 -12.65
C PRO A 216 4.61 -7.26 -12.45
N VAL A 217 4.63 -6.81 -11.18
CA VAL A 217 4.33 -5.43 -10.78
C VAL A 217 5.51 -4.83 -10.04
N SER A 218 5.88 -3.59 -10.39
CA SER A 218 6.79 -2.74 -9.64
C SER A 218 6.00 -1.68 -8.87
N GLN A 219 6.47 -1.36 -7.66
CA GLN A 219 6.01 -0.28 -6.78
C GLN A 219 7.23 0.51 -6.29
N PHE A 220 7.09 1.83 -6.22
CA PHE A 220 7.94 2.70 -5.42
C PHE A 220 7.04 3.65 -4.67
N GLU A 221 7.44 4.05 -3.47
CA GLU A 221 6.62 4.93 -2.65
C GLU A 221 7.46 5.81 -1.73
N HIS A 222 7.02 7.06 -1.60
CA HIS A 222 7.48 7.96 -0.55
C HIS A 222 6.30 8.61 0.17
N THR A 223 6.56 8.97 1.43
CA THR A 223 5.69 9.85 2.20
C THR A 223 6.13 11.29 2.00
N VAL A 224 5.16 12.15 1.71
CA VAL A 224 5.36 13.55 1.37
C VAL A 224 4.47 14.43 2.23
N ILE A 225 5.06 15.43 2.88
CA ILE A 225 4.33 16.52 3.54
C ILE A 225 4.25 17.69 2.56
N VAL A 226 3.05 18.21 2.34
CA VAL A 226 2.81 19.36 1.46
C VAL A 226 3.19 20.63 2.22
N MET A 227 4.27 21.31 1.80
CA MET A 227 4.71 22.60 2.36
C MET A 227 4.48 23.74 1.35
N GLU A 228 4.67 24.99 1.78
CA GLU A 228 4.54 26.17 0.91
C GLU A 228 5.64 26.22 -0.16
N ASP A 229 6.87 25.89 0.22
CA ASP A 229 8.06 25.96 -0.65
C ASP A 229 8.32 24.67 -1.45
N GLY A 230 7.37 23.73 -1.42
CA GLY A 230 7.46 22.45 -2.11
C GLY A 230 7.25 21.23 -1.19
N PRO A 231 7.26 20.02 -1.76
CA PRO A 231 7.05 18.79 -1.00
C PRO A 231 8.25 18.46 -0.10
N LEU A 232 8.01 18.21 1.19
CA LEU A 232 9.00 17.60 2.09
C LEU A 232 8.86 16.07 2.03
N VAL A 233 9.84 15.40 1.47
CA VAL A 233 9.88 13.93 1.39
C VAL A 233 10.49 13.36 2.67
N THR A 234 9.70 12.63 3.47
CA THR A 234 10.16 12.12 4.78
C THR A 234 10.92 10.79 4.70
N THR A 235 10.88 10.12 3.54
CA THR A 235 11.43 8.76 3.36
C THR A 235 12.43 8.64 2.20
N ALA A 236 13.05 9.75 1.76
CA ALA A 236 14.00 9.81 0.64
C ALA A 236 15.29 8.99 0.82
#